data_AF-A0A0F9FBR2-F1
#
_entry.id   AF-A0A0F9FBR2-F1
#
_cell.length_a   1.000
_cell.length_b   1.000
_cell.length_c   1.000
_cell.angle_alpha   90.00
_cell.angle_beta   90.00
_cell.angle_gamma   90.00
#
_symmetry.space_group_name_H-M   'P 1'
#
loop_
_entity.id
_entity.type
_entity.pdbx_description
1 polymer ?
#
loop_
_entity_poly.entity_id
_entity_poly.type
_entity_poly.pdbx_seq_one_letter_code
_entity_poly.pdbx_strand_id
1 'polypeptide(L)'
;MWITSGSVSAGRAIPDPPLAATCKDDYKQTENRGNRALQKITLPERPDWRAHAEEVGFTFADMHGEPYWDETSAYALSLEQIENDIEDPSTELHGMCREAVAEIIASEELMTRLAIPEAHRDLVAESWRRGDPEIYGRFDLAYDGQRPAKLLEYNADTPTSLYESAAFQWQWLEDQLKAGVLPEGTDQFNGIHEALVARFAAVFEPDSDLHFTA
;
A
#
# COMPACT_ATOMS: atom_id res chain seq x y z
N MET A 1 -0.29 -10.07 7.16
CA MET A 1 0.68 -9.09 7.69
C MET A 1 2.01 -9.23 6.98
N TRP A 2 2.71 -8.13 6.71
CA TRP A 2 4.04 -8.13 6.09
C TRP A 2 5.04 -7.42 7.01
N ILE A 3 6.07 -8.14 7.45
CA ILE A 3 7.13 -7.64 8.33
C ILE A 3 8.49 -7.75 7.64
N THR A 4 9.47 -6.99 8.12
CA THR A 4 10.84 -6.98 7.63
C THR A 4 11.79 -7.50 8.71
N SER A 5 12.75 -8.33 8.34
CA SER A 5 13.76 -8.85 9.27
C SER A 5 14.98 -7.95 9.32
N GLY A 6 15.10 -7.14 10.37
CA GLY A 6 16.24 -6.23 10.60
C GLY A 6 15.79 -4.78 10.72
N SER A 7 16.58 -3.93 11.40
CA SER A 7 16.24 -2.52 11.61
C SER A 7 16.17 -1.78 10.28
N VAL A 8 14.98 -1.68 9.72
CA VAL A 8 14.68 -0.76 8.64
C VAL A 8 14.13 0.48 9.31
N SER A 9 14.69 1.65 9.02
CA SER A 9 13.96 2.88 9.26
C SER A 9 12.98 3.04 8.09
N ALA A 10 11.73 2.59 8.22
CA ALA A 10 10.65 3.02 7.33
C ALA A 10 10.37 4.51 7.58
N GLY A 11 11.28 5.36 7.10
CA GLY A 11 11.30 6.79 7.37
C GLY A 11 11.78 7.63 6.19
N ARG A 12 11.89 7.04 4.99
CA ARG A 12 11.93 7.86 3.77
C ARG A 12 10.53 7.94 3.23
N ALA A 13 9.94 9.13 3.40
CA ALA A 13 8.85 9.59 2.56
C ALA A 13 9.11 9.14 1.11
N ILE A 14 8.07 8.62 0.47
CA ILE A 14 8.05 8.46 -0.99
C ILE A 14 8.47 9.82 -1.55
N PRO A 15 9.66 9.95 -2.18
CA PRO A 15 10.04 11.22 -2.78
C PRO A 15 9.01 11.53 -3.87
N ASP A 16 8.67 12.81 -4.02
CA ASP A 16 7.93 13.30 -5.19
C ASP A 16 8.49 12.66 -6.48
N PRO A 17 7.63 12.36 -7.47
CA PRO A 17 8.10 11.74 -8.72
C PRO A 17 9.21 12.61 -9.33
N PRO A 18 10.39 12.03 -9.68
CA PRO A 18 11.56 12.84 -9.92
C PRO A 18 11.52 13.51 -11.30
N LEU A 19 11.70 14.83 -11.31
CA LEU A 19 12.57 15.42 -12.33
C LEU A 19 13.98 14.90 -12.09
N ALA A 20 14.35 13.88 -12.86
CA ALA A 20 15.71 13.42 -13.16
C ALA A 20 16.66 13.09 -11.97
N ALA A 21 17.02 11.80 -11.91
CA ALA A 21 18.30 11.23 -11.48
C ALA A 21 19.17 12.03 -10.48
N THR A 22 19.40 11.47 -9.29
CA THR A 22 20.75 11.11 -8.81
C THR A 22 20.72 10.40 -7.45
N CYS A 23 21.75 9.56 -7.26
CA CYS A 23 22.24 8.98 -6.00
C CYS A 23 21.55 7.71 -5.47
N LYS A 24 21.81 6.56 -6.13
CA LYS A 24 21.73 5.21 -5.54
C LYS A 24 23.14 4.58 -5.58
N ASP A 25 24.06 5.07 -4.77
CA ASP A 25 25.31 4.36 -4.46
C ASP A 25 25.56 4.47 -2.96
N ASP A 26 25.35 3.34 -2.28
CA ASP A 26 25.96 2.89 -1.03
C ASP A 26 24.91 2.18 -0.18
N TYR A 27 24.88 0.84 -0.28
CA TYR A 27 24.54 -0.16 0.75
C TYR A 27 24.30 -1.51 0.05
N LYS A 28 25.35 -2.07 -0.56
CA LYS A 28 25.33 -3.48 -0.97
C LYS A 28 25.79 -4.34 0.20
N GLN A 29 24.84 -4.70 1.09
CA GLN A 29 25.07 -5.86 1.95
C GLN A 29 25.00 -7.12 1.11
N THR A 30 26.09 -7.86 1.09
CA THR A 30 26.20 -9.17 0.44
C THR A 30 25.43 -10.20 1.26
N GLU A 31 24.12 -10.31 1.03
CA GLU A 31 23.35 -11.44 1.52
C GLU A 31 23.33 -12.59 0.51
N ASN A 32 23.43 -13.78 1.08
CA ASN A 32 23.62 -15.05 0.42
C ASN A 32 22.42 -15.33 -0.49
N ARG A 33 22.63 -15.58 -1.80
CA ARG A 33 21.57 -15.90 -2.80
C ARG A 33 20.84 -17.25 -2.56
N GLY A 34 20.87 -17.76 -1.33
CA GLY A 34 20.25 -19.01 -0.93
C GLY A 34 18.84 -18.77 -0.43
N ASN A 35 17.87 -19.01 -1.31
CA ASN A 35 16.42 -19.07 -1.07
C ASN A 35 15.69 -17.71 -0.91
N ARG A 36 15.30 -17.11 -2.05
CA ARG A 36 14.39 -15.94 -2.12
C ARG A 36 12.91 -16.29 -1.96
N ALA A 37 12.56 -17.48 -1.46
CA ALA A 37 11.14 -17.80 -1.28
C ALA A 37 10.51 -16.87 -0.23
N LEU A 38 9.28 -16.43 -0.48
CA LEU A 38 8.52 -15.66 0.52
C LEU A 38 8.38 -16.47 1.82
N GLN A 39 8.79 -15.89 2.94
CA GLN A 39 8.81 -16.61 4.21
C GLN A 39 7.52 -16.32 5.01
N LYS A 40 6.73 -17.36 5.28
CA LYS A 40 5.63 -17.30 6.24
C LYS A 40 6.12 -17.69 7.64
N ILE A 41 5.85 -16.86 8.63
CA ILE A 41 6.19 -17.06 10.04
C ILE A 41 4.91 -17.32 10.81
N THR A 42 4.91 -18.33 11.66
CA THR A 42 3.81 -18.60 12.61
C THR A 42 4.05 -17.83 13.89
N LEU A 43 3.02 -17.17 14.40
CA LEU A 43 3.07 -16.32 15.59
C LEU A 43 1.88 -16.67 16.52
N PRO A 44 2.03 -16.49 17.84
CA PRO A 44 0.87 -16.49 18.72
C PRO A 44 0.02 -15.24 18.47
N GLU A 45 -1.30 -15.40 18.55
CA GLU A 45 -2.20 -14.25 18.63
C GLU A 45 -1.92 -13.44 19.91
N ARG A 46 -2.12 -12.12 19.86
CA ARG A 46 -2.05 -11.29 21.06
C ARG A 46 -3.21 -11.65 21.99
N PRO A 47 -2.99 -11.65 23.33
CA PRO A 47 -4.10 -11.78 24.27
C PRO A 47 -5.16 -10.69 24.05
N ASP A 48 -6.43 -11.06 24.14
CA ASP A 48 -7.57 -10.13 24.08
C ASP A 48 -7.65 -9.24 22.82
N TRP A 49 -6.98 -9.62 21.72
CA TRP A 49 -6.87 -8.80 20.51
C TRP A 49 -8.24 -8.42 19.91
N ARG A 50 -9.25 -9.29 20.04
CA ARG A 50 -10.62 -9.03 19.59
C ARG A 50 -11.30 -7.92 20.39
N ALA A 51 -11.17 -7.95 21.72
CA ALA A 51 -11.71 -6.91 22.58
C ALA A 51 -11.04 -5.56 22.28
N HIS A 52 -9.73 -5.59 22.01
CA HIS A 52 -9.01 -4.42 21.58
C HIS A 52 -9.43 -3.92 20.20
N ALA A 53 -9.63 -4.82 19.22
CA ALA A 53 -10.14 -4.49 17.89
C ALA A 53 -11.49 -3.75 17.98
N GLU A 54 -12.41 -4.22 18.81
CA GLU A 54 -13.68 -3.53 19.07
C GLU A 54 -13.48 -2.13 19.68
N GLU A 55 -12.59 -2.00 20.68
CA GLU A 55 -12.27 -0.73 21.35
C GLU A 55 -11.75 0.34 20.37
N VAL A 56 -10.90 -0.06 19.41
CA VAL A 56 -10.32 0.85 18.41
C VAL A 56 -11.19 1.02 17.16
N GLY A 57 -12.41 0.47 17.17
CA GLY A 57 -13.39 0.64 16.09
C GLY A 57 -13.27 -0.34 14.92
N PHE A 58 -12.44 -1.39 15.05
CA PHE A 58 -12.31 -2.46 14.06
C PHE A 58 -13.42 -3.52 14.23
N THR A 59 -14.66 -3.11 13.97
CA THR A 59 -15.88 -3.88 14.29
C THR A 59 -16.16 -5.07 13.36
N PHE A 60 -15.33 -5.28 12.34
CA PHE A 60 -15.48 -6.35 11.34
C PHE A 60 -14.27 -7.31 11.32
N ALA A 61 -13.52 -7.37 12.42
CA ALA A 61 -12.35 -8.25 12.54
C ALA A 61 -12.70 -9.75 12.54
N ASP A 62 -13.96 -10.11 12.84
CA ASP A 62 -14.59 -11.38 12.48
C ASP A 62 -15.71 -11.09 11.46
N MET A 63 -15.71 -11.76 10.30
CA MET A 63 -16.68 -11.55 9.22
C MET A 63 -17.32 -12.88 8.84
N HIS A 64 -18.67 -12.95 8.88
CA HIS A 64 -19.44 -14.17 8.59
C HIS A 64 -19.10 -15.39 9.49
N GLY A 65 -18.59 -15.16 10.70
CA GLY A 65 -18.21 -16.23 11.63
C GLY A 65 -16.80 -16.79 11.41
N GLU A 66 -16.04 -16.22 10.47
CA GLU A 66 -14.63 -16.52 10.25
C GLU A 66 -13.76 -15.31 10.59
N PRO A 67 -12.51 -15.50 11.06
CA PRO A 67 -11.60 -14.40 11.31
C PRO A 67 -11.30 -13.66 10.00
N TYR A 68 -11.60 -12.36 9.96
CA TYR A 68 -11.17 -11.48 8.87
C TYR A 68 -9.71 -11.06 9.06
N TRP A 69 -9.31 -10.84 10.31
CA TRP A 69 -7.94 -10.58 10.71
C TRP A 69 -7.29 -11.84 11.29
N ASP A 70 -6.12 -12.21 10.79
CA ASP A 70 -5.35 -13.39 11.23
C ASP A 70 -4.00 -12.96 11.83
N GLU A 71 -3.86 -13.13 13.15
CA GLU A 71 -2.61 -12.88 13.88
C GLU A 71 -1.70 -14.11 13.99
N THR A 72 -2.17 -15.28 13.55
CA THR A 72 -1.42 -16.54 13.69
C THR A 72 -0.22 -16.63 12.74
N SER A 73 -0.13 -15.70 11.79
CA SER A 73 0.98 -15.65 10.87
C SER A 73 1.29 -14.27 10.28
N ALA A 74 2.55 -14.09 9.90
CA ALA A 74 3.03 -12.95 9.13
C ALA A 74 3.96 -13.42 8.01
N TYR A 75 4.07 -12.63 6.94
CA TYR A 75 5.07 -12.84 5.89
C TYR A 75 6.27 -11.94 6.17
N ALA A 76 7.48 -12.50 6.11
CA ALA A 76 8.71 -11.76 6.19
C ALA A 76 9.26 -11.47 4.79
N LEU A 77 9.64 -10.22 4.56
CA LEU A 77 10.23 -9.73 3.32
C LEU A 77 11.63 -9.18 3.58
N SER A 78 12.55 -9.42 2.65
CA SER A 78 13.82 -8.70 2.61
C SER A 78 13.64 -7.32 1.98
N LEU A 79 14.59 -6.41 2.24
CA LEU A 79 14.59 -5.09 1.61
C LEU A 79 14.70 -5.21 0.08
N GLU A 80 15.48 -6.17 -0.44
CA GLU A 80 15.58 -6.40 -1.89
C GLU A 80 14.23 -6.77 -2.51
N GLN A 81 13.44 -7.61 -1.83
CA GLN A 81 12.10 -8.00 -2.26
C GLN A 81 11.12 -6.82 -2.21
N ILE A 82 11.24 -5.97 -1.19
CA ILE A 82 10.42 -4.78 -1.05
C ILE A 82 10.71 -3.80 -2.18
N GLU A 83 11.95 -3.35 -2.29
CA GLU A 83 12.34 -2.27 -3.20
C GLU A 83 12.22 -2.71 -4.66
N ASN A 84 12.83 -3.84 -5.02
CA ASN A 84 12.96 -4.21 -6.44
C ASN A 84 11.77 -5.02 -6.96
N ASP A 85 11.14 -5.84 -6.11
CA ASP A 85 10.11 -6.76 -6.56
C ASP A 85 8.68 -6.24 -6.31
N ILE A 86 8.50 -5.22 -5.45
CA ILE A 86 7.17 -4.65 -5.15
C ILE A 86 7.11 -3.14 -5.40
N GLU A 87 7.98 -2.32 -4.81
CA GLU A 87 7.88 -0.86 -4.88
C GLU A 87 8.20 -0.30 -6.27
N ASP A 88 9.36 -0.67 -6.84
CA ASP A 88 9.76 -0.29 -8.20
C ASP A 88 8.70 -0.69 -9.25
N PRO A 89 8.23 -1.96 -9.32
CA PRO A 89 7.18 -2.33 -10.28
C PRO A 89 5.84 -1.67 -9.97
N SER A 90 5.48 -1.43 -8.71
CA SER A 90 4.24 -0.68 -8.40
C SER A 90 4.30 0.75 -8.92
N THR A 91 5.46 1.40 -8.83
CA THR A 91 5.70 2.75 -9.35
C THR A 91 5.59 2.77 -10.88
N GLU A 92 6.21 1.79 -11.55
CA GLU A 92 6.11 1.65 -13.01
C GLU A 92 4.66 1.41 -13.46
N LEU A 93 3.96 0.49 -12.80
CA LEU A 93 2.57 0.15 -13.11
C LEU A 93 1.64 1.37 -12.95
N HIS A 94 1.81 2.16 -11.89
CA HIS A 94 1.03 3.39 -11.72
C HIS A 94 1.30 4.38 -12.86
N GLY A 95 2.57 4.57 -13.26
CA GLY A 95 2.94 5.37 -14.42
C GLY A 95 2.27 4.91 -15.71
N MET A 96 2.30 3.61 -15.99
CA MET A 96 1.63 3.01 -17.15
C MET A 96 0.11 3.21 -17.11
N CYS A 97 -0.52 3.13 -15.94
CA CYS A 97 -1.95 3.43 -15.79
C CYS A 97 -2.26 4.89 -16.13
N ARG A 98 -1.42 5.85 -15.67
CA ARG A 98 -1.57 7.26 -15.99
C ARG A 98 -1.41 7.55 -17.49
N GLU A 99 -0.43 6.92 -18.13
CA GLU A 99 -0.26 6.99 -19.59
C GLU A 99 -1.47 6.43 -20.33
N ALA A 100 -1.98 5.28 -19.90
CA ALA A 100 -3.19 4.70 -20.47
C ALA A 100 -4.39 5.63 -20.35
N VAL A 101 -4.60 6.28 -19.18
CA VAL A 101 -5.68 7.26 -19.00
C VAL A 101 -5.57 8.39 -20.01
N ALA A 102 -4.38 8.96 -20.21
CA ALA A 102 -4.16 10.04 -21.18
C ALA A 102 -4.57 9.64 -22.62
N GLU A 103 -4.24 8.41 -23.03
CA GLU A 103 -4.64 7.87 -24.34
C GLU A 103 -6.15 7.60 -24.41
N ILE A 104 -6.74 7.05 -23.34
CA ILE A 104 -8.17 6.72 -23.26
C ILE A 104 -9.03 7.97 -23.43
N ILE A 105 -8.74 9.05 -22.67
CA ILE A 105 -9.56 10.26 -22.70
C ILE A 105 -9.50 11.01 -24.05
N ALA A 106 -8.48 10.72 -24.87
CA ALA A 106 -8.34 11.27 -26.21
C ALA A 106 -9.06 10.44 -27.29
N SER A 107 -9.68 9.31 -26.93
CA SER A 107 -10.27 8.35 -27.86
C SER A 107 -11.69 7.94 -27.46
N GLU A 108 -12.67 8.41 -28.24
CA GLU A 108 -14.08 7.99 -28.12
C GLU A 108 -14.24 6.47 -28.21
N GLU A 109 -13.42 5.80 -29.02
CA GLU A 109 -13.43 4.34 -29.15
C GLU A 109 -13.01 3.67 -27.83
N LEU A 110 -11.92 4.13 -27.22
CA LEU A 110 -11.43 3.56 -25.96
C LEU A 110 -12.37 3.86 -24.79
N MET A 111 -12.92 5.07 -24.71
CA MET A 111 -13.95 5.41 -23.72
C MET A 111 -15.21 4.56 -23.89
N THR A 112 -15.58 4.22 -25.13
CA THR A 112 -16.68 3.28 -25.41
C THR A 112 -16.35 1.87 -24.95
N ARG A 113 -15.13 1.38 -25.17
CA ARG A 113 -14.70 0.04 -24.74
C ARG A 113 -14.66 -0.10 -23.22
N LEU A 114 -14.36 0.97 -22.49
CA LEU A 114 -14.43 1.04 -21.03
C LEU A 114 -15.84 1.29 -20.49
N ALA A 115 -16.85 1.31 -21.37
CA ALA A 115 -18.24 1.55 -21.03
C ALA A 115 -18.47 2.88 -20.28
N ILE A 116 -17.63 3.89 -20.54
CA ILE A 116 -17.84 5.24 -20.00
C ILE A 116 -19.03 5.88 -20.74
N PRO A 117 -20.13 6.25 -20.05
CA PRO A 117 -21.28 6.87 -20.66
C PRO A 117 -20.91 8.16 -21.40
N GLU A 118 -21.43 8.35 -22.60
CA GLU A 118 -21.13 9.51 -23.46
C GLU A 118 -21.34 10.84 -22.73
N ALA A 119 -22.42 10.95 -21.95
CA ALA A 119 -22.76 12.12 -21.15
C ALA A 119 -21.74 12.47 -20.04
N HIS A 120 -20.76 11.59 -19.75
CA HIS A 120 -19.74 11.79 -18.71
C HIS A 120 -18.31 11.94 -19.26
N ARG A 121 -18.10 11.75 -20.57
CA ARG A 121 -16.75 11.77 -21.17
C ARG A 121 -16.05 13.11 -21.01
N ASP A 122 -16.76 14.20 -21.26
CA ASP A 122 -16.23 15.55 -21.07
C ASP A 122 -15.83 15.82 -19.62
N LEU A 123 -16.61 15.33 -18.65
CA LEU A 123 -16.31 15.46 -17.22
C LEU A 123 -15.01 14.74 -16.86
N VAL A 124 -14.85 13.49 -17.30
CA VAL A 124 -13.65 12.68 -17.06
C VAL A 124 -12.43 13.35 -17.70
N ALA A 125 -12.53 13.74 -18.97
CA ALA A 125 -11.42 14.38 -19.69
C ALA A 125 -11.04 15.74 -19.07
N GLU A 126 -12.02 16.52 -18.60
CA GLU A 126 -11.75 17.79 -17.93
C GLU A 126 -11.12 17.60 -16.56
N SER A 127 -11.57 16.62 -15.77
CA SER A 127 -10.94 16.29 -14.48
C SER A 127 -9.45 15.99 -14.64
N TRP A 128 -9.10 15.20 -15.67
CA TRP A 128 -7.70 14.95 -16.02
C TRP A 128 -6.94 16.21 -16.45
N ARG A 129 -7.55 17.07 -17.29
CA ARG A 129 -6.91 18.32 -17.75
C ARG A 129 -6.63 19.31 -16.62
N ARG A 130 -7.53 19.39 -15.63
CA ARG A 130 -7.32 20.20 -14.43
C ARG A 130 -6.24 19.63 -13.50
N GLY A 131 -5.90 18.35 -13.66
CA GLY A 131 -5.03 17.64 -12.74
C GLY A 131 -5.69 17.45 -11.39
N ASP A 132 -7.00 17.13 -11.37
CA ASP A 132 -7.70 16.85 -10.12
C ASP A 132 -6.94 15.76 -9.32
N PRO A 133 -6.77 15.95 -8.01
CA PRO A 133 -5.84 15.15 -7.22
C PRO A 133 -6.39 13.75 -6.93
N GLU A 134 -5.54 12.74 -7.07
CA GLU A 134 -5.74 11.41 -6.49
C GLU A 134 -5.19 11.35 -5.05
N ILE A 135 -5.85 10.66 -4.13
CA ILE A 135 -5.40 10.56 -2.73
C ILE A 135 -4.62 9.25 -2.50
N TYR A 136 -5.21 8.12 -2.88
CA TYR A 136 -4.57 6.80 -2.79
C TYR A 136 -5.25 5.80 -3.73
N GLY A 137 -4.57 4.69 -4.00
CA GLY A 137 -5.13 3.54 -4.71
C GLY A 137 -4.51 2.24 -4.21
N ARG A 138 -5.11 1.10 -4.53
CA ARG A 138 -4.62 -0.23 -4.12
C ARG A 138 -4.37 -1.11 -5.34
N PHE A 139 -3.13 -1.59 -5.48
CA PHE A 139 -2.82 -2.68 -6.41
C PHE A 139 -3.04 -4.03 -5.75
N ASP A 140 -3.69 -4.91 -6.49
CA ASP A 140 -3.74 -6.32 -6.16
C ASP A 140 -2.67 -7.02 -7.00
N LEU A 141 -1.67 -7.58 -6.33
CA LEU A 141 -0.46 -8.12 -6.94
C LEU A 141 -0.34 -9.63 -6.70
N ALA A 142 0.10 -10.36 -7.73
CA ALA A 142 0.59 -11.73 -7.59
C ALA A 142 2.11 -11.71 -7.41
N TYR A 143 2.59 -12.25 -6.28
CA TYR A 143 4.00 -12.26 -5.92
C TYR A 143 4.39 -13.55 -5.19
N ASP A 144 5.52 -14.16 -5.58
CA ASP A 144 6.00 -15.45 -5.07
C ASP A 144 7.31 -15.35 -4.26
N GLY A 145 7.84 -14.13 -4.07
CA GLY A 145 9.13 -13.88 -3.41
C GLY A 145 10.33 -13.88 -4.36
N GLN A 146 10.21 -14.39 -5.59
CA GLN A 146 11.36 -14.70 -6.44
C GLN A 146 11.53 -13.76 -7.64
N ARG A 147 10.45 -13.12 -8.08
CA ARG A 147 10.42 -12.25 -9.27
C ARG A 147 9.52 -11.04 -9.03
N PRO A 148 9.73 -9.94 -9.77
CA PRO A 148 8.87 -8.77 -9.67
C PRO A 148 7.39 -9.10 -9.78
N ALA A 149 6.62 -8.51 -8.87
CA ALA A 149 5.19 -8.72 -8.73
C ALA A 149 4.43 -8.42 -10.04
N LYS A 150 3.31 -9.12 -10.23
CA LYS A 150 2.45 -8.96 -11.42
C LYS A 150 1.10 -8.38 -11.04
N LEU A 151 0.67 -7.37 -11.79
CA LEU A 151 -0.61 -6.71 -11.61
C LEU A 151 -1.77 -7.67 -11.93
N LEU A 152 -2.69 -7.82 -10.98
CA LEU A 152 -3.99 -8.44 -11.20
C LEU A 152 -5.05 -7.37 -11.40
N GLU A 153 -5.09 -6.37 -10.52
CA GLU A 153 -6.08 -5.29 -10.54
C GLU A 153 -5.52 -4.00 -9.93
N TYR A 154 -6.02 -2.85 -10.39
CA TYR A 154 -5.80 -1.55 -9.76
C TYR A 154 -7.12 -0.93 -9.30
N ASN A 155 -7.34 -0.94 -7.99
CA ASN A 155 -8.47 -0.31 -7.34
C ASN A 155 -8.13 1.16 -7.03
N ALA A 156 -8.39 2.05 -7.99
CA ALA A 156 -8.03 3.47 -7.89
C ALA A 156 -9.17 4.40 -7.45
N ASP A 157 -10.41 3.90 -7.38
CA ASP A 157 -11.60 4.71 -7.08
C ASP A 157 -12.06 4.55 -5.62
N THR A 158 -12.31 3.31 -5.18
CA THR A 158 -12.79 3.00 -3.82
C THR A 158 -11.98 1.88 -3.16
N PRO A 159 -10.69 2.11 -2.85
CA PRO A 159 -9.82 1.07 -2.33
C PRO A 159 -10.16 0.77 -0.86
N THR A 160 -10.49 -0.49 -0.58
CA THR A 160 -10.71 -1.01 0.79
C THR A 160 -9.40 -1.39 1.50
N SER A 161 -9.51 -1.74 2.79
CA SER A 161 -8.42 -2.24 3.67
C SER A 161 -7.40 -1.20 4.17
N LEU A 162 -7.79 0.08 4.11
CA LEU A 162 -6.94 1.19 4.52
C LEU A 162 -6.71 1.24 6.02
N TYR A 163 -7.76 1.04 6.82
CA TYR A 163 -7.66 1.09 8.28
C TYR A 163 -6.76 -0.03 8.82
N GLU A 164 -6.92 -1.24 8.29
CA GLU A 164 -6.17 -2.43 8.67
C GLU A 164 -4.68 -2.23 8.41
N SER A 165 -4.33 -1.73 7.22
CA SER A 165 -2.94 -1.60 6.79
C SER A 165 -2.26 -0.36 7.37
N ALA A 166 -2.97 0.76 7.52
CA ALA A 166 -2.39 2.03 7.96
C ALA A 166 -2.38 2.21 9.49
N ALA A 167 -3.22 1.49 10.23
CA ALA A 167 -3.34 1.68 11.68
C ALA A 167 -3.23 0.36 12.46
N PHE A 168 -4.09 -0.62 12.18
CA PHE A 168 -4.18 -1.82 13.03
C PHE A 168 -2.93 -2.72 12.92
N GLN A 169 -2.35 -2.83 11.72
CA GLN A 169 -1.08 -3.53 11.50
C GLN A 169 0.08 -2.93 12.31
N TRP A 170 0.17 -1.60 12.41
CA TRP A 170 1.22 -0.95 13.21
C TRP A 170 1.06 -1.27 14.70
N GLN A 171 -0.17 -1.17 15.21
CA GLN A 171 -0.46 -1.52 16.60
C GLN A 171 -0.10 -2.99 16.90
N TRP A 172 -0.40 -3.91 15.98
CA TRP A 172 0.01 -5.31 16.09
C TRP A 172 1.51 -5.48 16.17
N LEU A 173 2.28 -4.79 15.32
CA LEU A 173 3.74 -4.84 15.31
C LEU A 173 4.31 -4.39 16.66
N GLU A 174 3.89 -3.21 17.13
CA GLU A 174 4.33 -2.62 18.39
C GLU A 174 4.04 -3.52 19.59
N ASP A 175 2.83 -4.10 19.66
CA ASP A 175 2.46 -4.98 20.78
C ASP A 175 3.24 -6.29 20.77
N GLN A 176 3.47 -6.88 19.59
CA GLN A 176 4.24 -8.13 19.48
C GLN A 176 5.73 -7.90 19.78
N LEU A 177 6.28 -6.74 19.42
CA LEU A 177 7.62 -6.31 19.84
C LEU A 177 7.70 -6.15 21.37
N LYS A 178 6.73 -5.44 21.96
CA LYS A 178 6.65 -5.22 23.41
C LYS A 178 6.47 -6.53 24.21
N ALA A 179 5.76 -7.50 23.64
CA ALA A 179 5.60 -8.83 24.22
C ALA A 179 6.85 -9.72 24.07
N GLY A 180 7.86 -9.28 23.31
CA GLY A 180 9.06 -10.06 22.99
C GLY A 180 8.78 -11.25 22.06
N VAL A 181 7.64 -11.23 21.35
CA VAL A 181 7.28 -12.26 20.37
C VAL A 181 8.03 -12.04 19.07
N LEU A 182 8.13 -10.78 18.62
CA LEU A 182 8.94 -10.41 17.46
C LEU A 182 10.36 -10.02 17.89
N PRO A 183 11.39 -10.33 17.07
CA PRO A 183 12.74 -9.87 17.30
C PRO A 183 12.83 -8.34 17.38
N GLU A 184 13.71 -7.84 18.25
CA GLU A 184 14.02 -6.41 18.32
C GLU A 184 14.48 -5.88 16.94
N GLY A 185 13.94 -4.72 16.55
CA GLY A 185 14.22 -4.10 15.26
C GLY A 185 13.42 -4.67 14.09
N THR A 186 12.42 -5.55 14.31
CA THR A 186 11.43 -5.89 13.28
C THR A 186 10.62 -4.63 12.91
N ASP A 187 10.38 -4.42 11.62
CA ASP A 187 9.54 -3.32 11.11
C ASP A 187 8.46 -3.85 10.16
N GLN A 188 7.54 -3.00 9.71
CA GLN A 188 6.52 -3.31 8.70
C GLN A 188 6.90 -2.82 7.30
N PHE A 189 6.37 -3.52 6.29
CA PHE A 189 6.43 -3.07 4.91
C PHE A 189 5.16 -2.25 4.56
N ASN A 190 5.07 -1.02 5.06
CA ASN A 190 4.30 0.10 4.47
C ASN A 190 4.46 1.39 5.31
N GLY A 191 4.29 2.56 4.68
CA GLY A 191 4.21 3.88 5.32
C GLY A 191 2.93 4.62 4.94
N ILE A 192 1.80 3.91 4.90
CA ILE A 192 0.53 4.41 4.35
C ILE A 192 0.02 5.60 5.18
N HIS A 193 0.13 5.54 6.50
CA HIS A 193 -0.32 6.61 7.37
C HIS A 193 0.42 7.92 7.07
N GLU A 194 1.75 7.86 7.07
CA GLU A 194 2.62 9.00 6.79
C GLU A 194 2.39 9.56 5.39
N ALA A 195 2.25 8.68 4.39
CA ALA A 195 1.98 9.05 3.02
C ALA A 195 0.61 9.75 2.88
N LEU A 196 -0.42 9.27 3.56
CA LEU A 196 -1.74 9.91 3.57
C LEU A 196 -1.70 11.27 4.25
N VAL A 197 -1.07 11.39 5.42
CA VAL A 197 -0.92 12.68 6.11
C VAL A 197 -0.23 13.69 5.21
N ALA A 198 0.88 13.29 4.58
CA ALA A 198 1.60 14.15 3.63
C ALA A 198 0.74 14.51 2.41
N ARG A 199 0.00 13.54 1.85
CA ARG A 199 -0.85 13.76 0.68
C ARG A 199 -2.01 14.70 0.98
N PHE A 200 -2.68 14.54 2.12
CA PHE A 200 -3.74 15.44 2.54
C PHE A 200 -3.24 16.86 2.73
N ALA A 201 -2.08 17.05 3.38
CA ALA A 201 -1.46 18.36 3.55
C ALA A 201 -1.05 19.01 2.22
N ALA A 202 -0.70 18.22 1.20
CA ALA A 202 -0.34 18.70 -0.12
C ALA A 202 -1.57 19.05 -1.01
N VAL A 203 -2.71 18.40 -0.76
CA VAL A 203 -3.91 18.51 -1.61
C VAL A 203 -4.92 19.51 -1.06
N PHE A 204 -5.04 19.62 0.26
CA PHE A 204 -6.05 20.43 0.91
C PHE A 204 -5.44 21.62 1.65
N GLU A 205 -6.09 22.78 1.54
CA GLU A 205 -5.68 23.98 2.27
C GLU A 205 -5.86 23.77 3.79
N PRO A 206 -4.93 24.29 4.62
CA PRO A 206 -5.12 24.32 6.06
C PRO A 206 -6.46 24.95 6.46
N ASP A 207 -7.08 24.41 7.51
CA ASP A 207 -8.37 24.88 8.05
C ASP A 207 -9.56 24.80 7.07
N SER A 208 -9.44 24.03 5.98
CA SER A 208 -10.56 23.74 5.08
C SER A 208 -11.51 22.67 5.65
N ASP A 209 -12.80 22.82 5.40
CA ASP A 209 -13.80 21.82 5.76
C ASP A 209 -13.82 20.67 4.74
N LEU A 210 -13.57 19.45 5.23
CA LEU A 210 -13.64 18.21 4.44
C LEU A 210 -14.90 17.43 4.82
N HIS A 211 -15.77 17.17 3.85
CA HIS A 211 -16.97 16.36 4.03
C HIS A 211 -16.72 14.93 3.57
N PHE A 212 -16.71 13.99 4.51
CA PHE A 212 -16.71 12.56 4.22
C PHE A 212 -18.14 12.05 4.05
N THR A 213 -18.37 11.26 3.01
CA THR A 213 -19.64 10.57 2.75
C THR A 213 -19.40 9.07 2.72
N ALA A 214 -20.37 8.30 3.24
CA ALA A 214 -20.33 6.85 3.35
C ALA A 214 -21.32 6.22 2.38
#